data_AF-A0ABD1S8K3-F1
#
_entry.id   AF-A0ABD1S8K3-F1
#
_cell.length_a   1.000
_cell.length_b   1.000
_cell.length_c   1.000
_cell.angle_alpha   90.00
_cell.angle_beta   90.00
_cell.angle_gamma   90.00
#
_symmetry.space_group_name_H-M   'P 1'
#
loop_
_entity.id
_entity.type
_entity.pdbx_description
1 polymer ?
#
loop_
_entity_poly.entity_id
_entity_poly.type
_entity_poly.pdbx_seq_one_letter_code
_entity_poly.pdbx_strand_id
1 'polypeptide(L)'
;MLVLFSYHIPACKGQDYGDTVPEAPLPEQEHCNGIFVSYNFMGREKVYPLVKNISAQGWSFKAMATVLNAGSNELKSWKIYIGFWHNELLVSADGAVVVDGDGFPIRVGKGLFLPGIHSRILKLQSILPEIILK
;
A
#
# COMPACT_ATOMS: atom_id res chain seq x y z
N MET A 1 10.31 6.09 -54.93
CA MET A 1 10.07 4.91 -54.07
C MET A 1 9.78 5.43 -52.66
N LEU A 2 8.50 5.54 -52.29
CA LEU A 2 8.07 6.08 -50.99
C LEU A 2 8.05 4.92 -49.99
N VAL A 3 8.89 4.95 -48.96
CA VAL A 3 8.92 3.91 -47.92
C VAL A 3 8.10 4.42 -46.73
N LEU A 4 6.87 3.90 -46.60
CA LEU A 4 6.01 4.12 -45.43
C LEU A 4 6.44 3.16 -44.32
N PHE A 5 7.12 3.67 -43.29
CA PHE A 5 7.35 2.92 -42.06
C PHE A 5 6.09 3.00 -41.19
N SER A 6 5.27 1.95 -41.22
CA SER A 6 4.19 1.74 -40.27
C SER A 6 4.80 1.42 -38.90
N TYR A 7 4.94 2.43 -38.04
CA TYR A 7 5.22 2.21 -36.62
C TYR A 7 3.98 1.62 -35.97
N HIS A 8 3.96 0.31 -35.78
CA HIS A 8 3.04 -0.33 -34.84
C HIS A 8 3.40 0.20 -33.45
N ILE A 9 2.62 1.15 -32.94
CA ILE A 9 2.64 1.49 -31.52
C ILE A 9 2.11 0.24 -30.81
N PRO A 10 2.92 -0.47 -29.99
CA PRO A 10 2.37 -1.51 -29.14
C PRO A 10 1.50 -0.81 -28.11
N ALA A 11 0.19 -0.81 -28.34
CA ALA A 11 -0.76 -0.42 -27.32
C ALA A 11 -0.65 -1.46 -26.20
N CYS A 12 0.12 -1.14 -25.15
CA CYS A 12 0.08 -1.88 -23.91
C CYS A 12 -1.37 -1.84 -23.41
N LYS A 13 -2.04 -2.98 -23.47
CA LYS A 13 -3.33 -3.18 -22.82
C LYS A 13 -3.10 -3.13 -21.31
N GLY A 14 -3.24 -1.95 -20.70
CA GLY A 14 -3.44 -1.85 -19.25
C GLY A 14 -4.70 -2.65 -18.91
N GLN A 15 -4.60 -3.53 -17.92
CA GLN A 15 -5.72 -4.38 -17.51
C GLN A 15 -6.76 -3.54 -16.78
N ASP A 16 -8.01 -3.68 -17.23
CA ASP A 16 -9.24 -3.06 -16.73
C ASP A 16 -9.39 -3.25 -15.21
N TYR A 17 -9.12 -2.20 -14.44
CA TYR A 17 -9.34 -2.14 -12.99
C TYR A 17 -10.53 -1.19 -12.77
N GLY A 18 -11.60 -1.73 -12.20
CA GLY A 18 -12.93 -1.10 -12.14
C GLY A 18 -12.96 0.36 -11.67
N ASP A 19 -13.79 1.14 -12.36
CA ASP A 19 -14.49 2.40 -12.04
C ASP A 19 -13.81 3.48 -11.17
N THR A 20 -12.50 3.47 -11.05
CA THR A 20 -11.72 4.62 -10.56
C THR A 20 -10.88 5.15 -11.70
N VAL A 21 -11.10 6.42 -12.06
CA VAL A 21 -10.29 7.16 -13.05
C VAL A 21 -8.80 6.86 -12.79
N PRO A 22 -8.03 6.39 -13.80
CA PRO A 22 -6.61 6.13 -13.62
C PRO A 22 -5.92 7.41 -13.14
N GLU A 23 -5.39 7.38 -11.93
CA GLU A 23 -4.55 8.46 -11.41
C GLU A 23 -3.32 8.56 -12.33
N ALA A 24 -2.99 9.79 -12.75
CA ALA A 24 -1.86 10.01 -13.63
C ALA A 24 -0.58 9.44 -12.99
N PRO A 25 0.27 8.72 -13.74
CA PRO A 25 1.49 8.15 -13.18
C PRO A 25 2.37 9.26 -12.58
N LEU A 26 2.98 8.98 -11.42
CA LEU A 26 3.94 9.91 -10.85
C LEU A 26 5.13 10.07 -11.82
N PRO A 27 5.76 11.25 -11.94
CA PRO A 27 6.86 11.46 -12.89
C PRO A 27 8.05 10.49 -12.74
N GLU A 28 8.25 9.99 -11.52
CA GLU A 28 9.24 8.96 -11.16
C GLU A 28 8.88 7.56 -11.67
N GLN A 29 7.59 7.26 -11.91
CA GLN A 29 7.13 6.01 -12.50
C GLN A 29 7.52 5.91 -13.98
N GLU A 30 7.46 7.03 -14.71
CA GLU A 30 7.74 7.10 -16.16
C GLU A 30 9.18 6.70 -16.53
N HIS A 31 10.12 6.86 -15.60
CA HIS A 31 11.53 6.53 -15.81
C HIS A 31 11.96 5.24 -15.08
N CYS A 32 11.02 4.50 -14.48
CA CYS A 32 11.32 3.28 -13.74
C CYS A 32 11.42 2.08 -14.70
N ASN A 33 12.56 1.38 -14.68
CA ASN A 33 12.71 0.07 -15.31
C ASN A 33 12.93 -0.99 -14.23
N GLY A 34 11.82 -1.45 -13.63
CA GLY A 34 11.85 -2.40 -12.51
C GLY A 34 10.58 -2.39 -11.68
N ILE A 35 10.71 -2.67 -10.37
CA ILE A 35 9.60 -2.61 -9.44
C ILE A 35 9.55 -1.23 -8.79
N PHE A 36 8.51 -0.49 -9.09
CA PHE A 36 8.18 0.77 -8.46
C PHE A 36 7.32 0.52 -7.21
N VAL A 37 7.68 1.12 -6.08
CA VAL A 37 6.91 1.02 -4.84
C VAL A 37 6.58 2.42 -4.36
N SER A 38 5.31 2.68 -4.07
CA SER A 38 4.86 3.93 -3.46
C SER A 38 4.12 3.68 -2.16
N TYR A 39 4.16 4.69 -1.28
CA TYR A 39 3.44 4.69 -0.02
C TYR A 39 2.73 6.05 0.14
N ASN A 40 1.41 6.02 0.24
CA ASN A 40 0.57 7.19 0.38
C ASN A 40 -0.08 7.18 1.78
N PHE A 41 0.21 8.21 2.56
CA PHE A 41 -0.45 8.43 3.84
C PHE A 41 -1.82 9.09 3.61
N MET A 42 -2.89 8.34 3.84
CA MET A 42 -4.26 8.79 3.57
C MET A 42 -4.83 9.65 4.69
N GLY A 43 -4.36 9.46 5.92
CA GLY A 43 -4.75 10.33 7.02
C GLY A 43 -4.68 9.67 8.40
N ARG A 44 -4.99 10.49 9.40
CA ARG A 44 -5.16 10.05 10.78
C ARG A 44 -6.42 10.64 11.39
N GLU A 45 -7.08 9.85 12.22
CA GLU A 45 -8.30 10.23 12.91
C GLU A 45 -8.17 9.93 14.41
N LYS A 46 -8.83 10.74 15.25
CA LYS A 46 -8.86 10.48 16.69
C LYS A 46 -9.78 9.30 16.96
N VAL A 47 -9.33 8.36 17.78
CA VAL A 47 -10.12 7.21 18.23
C VAL A 47 -10.72 7.51 19.60
N TYR A 48 -11.94 7.05 19.85
CA TYR A 48 -12.59 7.20 21.14
C TYR A 48 -11.87 6.38 22.24
N PRO A 49 -11.90 6.85 23.50
CA PRO A 49 -12.50 8.10 23.96
C PRO A 49 -11.67 9.34 23.56
N LEU A 50 -12.36 10.44 23.24
CA LEU A 50 -11.68 11.71 22.94
C LEU A 50 -11.23 12.36 24.24
N VAL A 51 -9.93 12.66 24.34
CA VAL A 51 -9.32 13.24 25.54
C VAL A 51 -8.75 14.62 25.25
N LYS A 52 -8.68 15.46 26.28
CA LYS A 52 -8.08 16.80 26.18
C LYS A 52 -6.56 16.74 26.04
N ASN A 53 -5.92 15.73 26.64
CA ASN A 53 -4.49 15.53 26.55
C ASN A 53 -4.12 14.85 25.22
N ILE A 54 -3.53 15.61 24.29
CA ILE A 54 -3.17 15.13 22.94
C ILE A 54 -2.16 13.97 22.99
N SER A 55 -1.22 14.01 23.93
CA SER A 55 -0.24 12.92 24.10
C SER A 55 -0.88 11.63 24.60
N ALA A 56 -2.07 11.72 25.20
CA ALA A 56 -2.87 10.57 25.61
C ALA A 56 -4.05 10.31 24.65
N GLN A 57 -4.14 10.99 23.49
CA GLN A 57 -5.22 10.79 22.51
C GLN A 57 -4.91 9.66 21.55
N GLY A 58 -5.82 8.68 21.43
CA GLY A 58 -5.67 7.55 20.52
C GLY A 58 -5.85 8.01 19.08
N TRP A 59 -5.06 7.44 18.18
CA TRP A 59 -5.11 7.76 16.75
C TRP A 59 -5.20 6.49 15.92
N SER A 60 -6.02 6.52 14.88
CA SER A 60 -6.03 5.55 13.80
C SER A 60 -5.33 6.14 12.58
N PHE A 61 -4.53 5.35 11.91
CA PHE A 61 -3.80 5.74 10.70
C PHE A 61 -4.31 4.92 9.53
N LYS A 62 -4.46 5.57 8.38
CA LYS A 62 -4.80 4.92 7.10
C LYS A 62 -3.70 5.23 6.09
N ALA A 63 -3.24 4.20 5.40
CA ALA A 63 -2.24 4.33 4.36
C ALA A 63 -2.49 3.34 3.23
N MET A 64 -1.93 3.65 2.06
CA MET A 64 -1.97 2.81 0.88
C MET A 64 -0.55 2.60 0.36
N ALA A 65 -0.13 1.35 0.23
CA ALA A 65 1.09 0.99 -0.47
C ALA A 65 0.75 0.42 -1.85
N THR A 66 1.52 0.78 -2.87
CA THR A 66 1.35 0.24 -4.22
C THR A 66 2.67 -0.33 -4.71
N VAL A 67 2.60 -1.52 -5.32
CA VAL A 67 3.71 -2.18 -5.99
C VAL A 67 3.39 -2.21 -7.48
N LEU A 68 4.23 -1.64 -8.33
CA LEU A 68 4.04 -1.57 -9.77
C LEU A 68 5.26 -2.19 -10.47
N ASN A 69 5.03 -3.16 -11.36
CA ASN A 69 6.08 -3.66 -12.22
C ASN A 69 6.11 -2.81 -13.50
N ALA A 70 7.09 -1.91 -13.59
CA ALA A 70 7.39 -1.10 -14.77
C ALA A 70 8.47 -1.74 -15.66
N GLY A 71 9.02 -2.89 -15.26
CA GLY A 71 9.98 -3.66 -16.05
C GLY A 71 9.32 -4.59 -17.07
N SER A 72 10.13 -5.19 -17.93
CA SER A 72 9.69 -6.15 -18.95
C SER A 72 9.48 -7.57 -18.43
N ASN A 73 10.04 -7.90 -17.27
CA ASN A 73 9.95 -9.24 -16.67
C ASN A 73 8.78 -9.31 -15.69
N GLU A 74 7.99 -10.37 -15.77
CA GLU A 74 6.84 -10.56 -14.88
C GLU A 74 7.25 -10.71 -13.40
N LEU A 75 6.56 -9.98 -12.52
CA LEU A 75 6.65 -10.13 -11.06
C LEU A 75 5.73 -11.26 -10.59
N LYS A 76 6.26 -12.48 -10.53
CA LYS A 76 5.48 -13.69 -10.16
C LYS A 76 4.99 -13.71 -8.71
N SER A 77 5.78 -13.14 -7.80
CA SER A 77 5.47 -13.09 -6.37
C SER A 77 6.20 -11.93 -5.72
N TRP A 78 5.61 -11.34 -4.69
CA TRP A 78 6.25 -10.25 -3.97
C TRP A 78 5.83 -10.23 -2.50
N LYS A 79 6.73 -9.66 -1.68
CA LYS A 79 6.48 -9.30 -0.28
C LYS A 79 7.05 -7.91 -0.03
N ILE A 80 6.36 -7.12 0.77
CA ILE A 80 6.83 -5.80 1.20
C ILE A 80 7.04 -5.78 2.71
N TYR A 81 8.06 -5.06 3.17
CA TYR A 81 8.21 -4.76 4.59
C TYR A 81 7.58 -3.40 4.88
N ILE A 82 6.64 -3.37 5.82
CA ILE A 82 6.06 -2.12 6.32
C ILE A 82 6.59 -1.89 7.73
N GLY A 83 7.25 -0.75 7.94
CA GLY A 83 7.73 -0.33 9.25
C GLY A 83 6.67 0.48 10.00
N PHE A 84 6.61 0.28 11.32
CA PHE A 84 5.78 1.06 12.23
C PHE A 84 6.68 1.75 13.24
N TRP A 85 6.38 3.01 13.53
CA TRP A 85 7.24 3.85 14.37
C TRP A 85 6.86 3.81 15.83
N HIS A 86 5.60 3.50 16.08
CA HIS A 86 5.08 3.32 17.43
C HIS A 86 4.72 1.86 17.64
N ASN A 87 4.36 1.49 18.87
CA ASN A 87 3.89 0.15 19.23
C ASN A 87 2.48 -0.12 18.66
N GLU A 88 2.27 0.11 17.36
CA GLU A 88 0.97 0.11 16.71
C GLU A 88 0.33 -1.28 16.69
N LEU A 89 -0.99 -1.26 16.56
CA LEU A 89 -1.83 -2.41 16.35
C LEU A 89 -2.39 -2.30 14.93
N LEU A 90 -2.01 -3.22 14.05
CA LEU A 90 -2.59 -3.30 12.71
C LEU A 90 -3.96 -3.94 12.81
N VAL A 91 -4.99 -3.28 12.26
CA VAL A 91 -6.40 -3.71 12.37
C VAL A 91 -6.99 -4.15 11.03
N SER A 92 -6.39 -3.75 9.91
CA SER A 92 -6.69 -4.32 8.59
C SER A 92 -5.52 -4.16 7.62
N ALA A 93 -5.42 -5.09 6.67
CA ALA A 93 -4.52 -5.03 5.52
C ALA A 93 -5.20 -5.65 4.29
N ASP A 94 -5.87 -4.82 3.49
CA ASP A 94 -6.52 -5.30 2.26
C ASP A 94 -5.47 -5.50 1.17
N GLY A 95 -5.54 -6.59 0.40
CA GLY A 95 -4.61 -6.88 -0.70
C GLY A 95 -3.34 -7.64 -0.30
N ALA A 96 -3.18 -8.00 0.98
CA ALA A 96 -2.08 -8.82 1.49
C ALA A 96 -2.56 -9.83 2.55
N VAL A 97 -1.77 -10.89 2.78
CA VAL A 97 -1.98 -11.79 3.94
C VAL A 97 -1.04 -11.36 5.06
N VAL A 98 -1.49 -11.46 6.30
CA VAL A 98 -0.58 -11.49 7.45
C VAL A 98 -0.22 -12.96 7.71
N VAL A 99 1.05 -13.31 7.51
CA VAL A 99 1.58 -14.63 7.86
C VAL A 99 1.73 -14.67 9.39
N ASP A 100 1.26 -15.75 10.02
CA ASP A 100 1.31 -16.01 11.47
C ASP A 100 0.32 -15.22 12.37
N GLY A 101 -0.75 -14.65 11.81
CA GLY A 101 -1.80 -14.00 12.59
C GLY A 101 -3.07 -14.84 12.75
N ASP A 102 -3.66 -14.88 13.95
CA ASP A 102 -5.00 -15.43 14.24
C ASP A 102 -6.15 -14.55 13.69
N GLY A 103 -5.84 -13.63 12.77
CA GLY A 103 -6.70 -12.53 12.33
C GLY A 103 -6.32 -11.19 12.95
N PHE A 104 -6.97 -10.13 12.49
CA PHE A 104 -6.82 -8.79 13.05
C PHE A 104 -7.62 -8.65 14.35
N PRO A 105 -7.15 -7.86 15.33
CA PRO A 105 -5.99 -6.99 15.25
C PRO A 105 -4.67 -7.64 15.72
N ILE A 106 -3.53 -7.21 15.17
CA ILE A 106 -2.20 -7.78 15.48
C ILE A 106 -1.20 -6.71 15.92
N ARG A 107 -0.28 -7.09 16.82
CA ARG A 107 0.84 -6.23 17.23
C ARG A 107 1.96 -6.34 16.21
N VAL A 108 2.39 -5.22 15.67
CA VAL A 108 3.37 -5.19 14.56
C VAL A 108 4.77 -4.79 14.99
N GLY A 109 4.95 -4.29 16.22
CA GLY A 109 6.26 -3.89 16.75
C GLY A 109 6.95 -2.90 15.82
N LYS A 110 8.14 -3.26 15.31
CA LYS A 110 8.92 -2.43 14.36
C LYS A 110 8.45 -2.54 12.91
N GLY A 111 7.64 -3.55 12.58
CA GLY A 111 7.28 -3.87 11.21
C GLY A 111 6.94 -5.33 10.97
N LEU A 112 6.34 -5.58 9.82
CA LEU A 112 6.06 -6.95 9.36
C LEU A 112 6.19 -7.07 7.84
N PHE A 113 6.39 -8.31 7.38
CA PHE A 113 6.40 -8.64 5.95
C PHE A 113 5.01 -9.04 5.48
N LEU A 114 4.49 -8.33 4.49
CA LEU A 114 3.19 -8.56 3.87
C LEU A 114 3.39 -9.18 2.48
N PRO A 115 3.13 -10.49 2.28
CA PRO A 115 2.99 -11.06 0.95
C PRO A 115 1.72 -10.55 0.26
N GLY A 116 1.84 -10.20 -1.02
CA GLY A 116 0.71 -9.77 -1.84
C GLY A 116 -0.21 -10.91 -2.26
N ILE A 117 -1.53 -10.65 -2.29
CA ILE A 117 -2.54 -11.61 -2.77
C ILE A 117 -3.14 -11.10 -4.07
N HIS A 118 -2.52 -11.38 -5.21
CA HIS A 118 -2.95 -10.98 -6.58
C HIS A 118 -3.08 -9.46 -6.84
N SER A 119 -3.51 -8.67 -5.86
CA SER A 119 -3.53 -7.22 -5.83
C SER A 119 -2.13 -6.67 -5.77
N ARG A 120 -1.97 -5.46 -6.31
CA ARG A 120 -0.77 -4.65 -6.30
C ARG A 120 -0.89 -3.44 -5.35
N ILE A 121 -2.05 -3.33 -4.70
CA ILE A 121 -2.41 -2.27 -3.76
C ILE A 121 -2.65 -2.92 -2.40
N LEU A 122 -2.04 -2.34 -1.37
CA LEU A 122 -2.28 -2.69 0.02
C LEU A 122 -2.90 -1.48 0.74
N LYS A 123 -4.06 -1.66 1.36
CA LYS A 123 -4.63 -0.64 2.25
C LYS A 123 -4.44 -1.08 3.68
N LEU A 124 -3.80 -0.23 4.48
CA LEU A 124 -3.44 -0.51 5.86
C LEU A 124 -4.22 0.41 6.79
N GLN A 125 -4.73 -0.17 7.87
CA GLN A 125 -5.26 0.59 8.98
C GLN A 125 -4.60 0.15 10.28
N SER A 126 -4.02 1.07 11.04
CA SER A 126 -3.38 0.80 12.33
C SER A 126 -3.88 1.75 13.42
N ILE A 127 -3.65 1.39 14.69
CA ILE A 127 -4.07 2.16 15.86
C ILE A 127 -2.98 2.12 16.94
N LEU A 128 -2.80 3.21 17.71
CA LEU A 128 -1.90 3.25 18.87
C LEU A 128 -2.55 2.62 20.12
N PRO A 129 -2.04 1.49 20.66
CA PRO A 129 -2.71 0.73 21.72
C PRO A 129 -2.50 1.29 23.13
N GLU A 130 -1.46 2.11 23.38
CA GLU A 130 -1.14 2.65 24.72
C GLU A 130 -2.26 3.53 25.33
N ILE A 131 -3.28 3.82 24.52
CA ILE A 131 -4.40 4.69 24.86
C ILE A 131 -5.73 3.92 24.92
N ILE A 132 -5.82 2.75 24.28
CA ILE A 132 -7.06 1.96 24.19
C ILE A 132 -7.11 0.86 25.26
N LEU A 133 -5.97 0.40 25.76
CA LEU A 133 -5.87 -0.71 26.72
C LEU A 133 -5.60 -0.26 28.17
N LYS A 134 -5.93 1.00 28.52
CA LYS A 134 -5.89 1.49 29.90
C LYS A 134 -7.28 1.62 30.50
#